data_AF-A0A179SN34-F1
#
_entry.id   AF-A0A179SN34-F1
#
_cell.length_a   1.000
_cell.length_b   1.000
_cell.length_c   1.000
_cell.angle_alpha   90.00
_cell.angle_beta   90.00
_cell.angle_gamma   90.00
#
_symmetry.space_group_name_H-M   'P 1'
#
loop_
_entity.id
_entity.type
_entity.pdbx_description
1 polymer ?
#
loop_
_entity_poly.entity_id
_entity_poly.type
_entity_poly.pdbx_seq_one_letter_code
_entity_poly.pdbx_strand_id
1 'polypeptide(L)' 'MKAVNHVRNENMDLLLEIYNLKMTLSDLYSKKGPANGEYISISIKLDLLLKQYIEEKMTMLNDELIEMQKQNGLSAS' A
#
# COMPACT_ATOMS: atom_id res chain seq x y z
N MET A 1 -24.25 -14.63 1.57
CA MET A 1 -23.16 -14.06 0.76
C MET A 1 -23.00 -12.57 1.07
N LYS A 2 -22.00 -12.18 1.88
CA LYS A 2 -21.70 -10.76 2.17
C LYS A 2 -20.19 -10.48 2.26
N ALA A 3 -19.36 -11.27 1.57
CA ALA A 3 -17.91 -11.08 1.53
C ALA A 3 -17.43 -10.01 0.52
N VAL A 4 -18.35 -9.37 -0.23
CA VAL A 4 -17.99 -8.60 -1.44
C VAL A 4 -17.77 -7.09 -1.18
N ASN A 5 -18.02 -6.57 0.02
CA ASN A 5 -18.00 -5.11 0.26
C ASN A 5 -16.90 -4.60 1.20
N HIS A 6 -15.96 -5.44 1.65
CA HIS A 6 -14.93 -5.01 2.62
C HIS A 6 -13.63 -4.50 1.98
N VAL A 7 -13.42 -4.69 0.67
CA VAL A 7 -12.28 -4.09 -0.07
C VAL A 7 -12.52 -2.60 -0.38
N ARG A 8 -13.22 -1.86 0.48
CA ARG A 8 -13.74 -0.52 0.18
C ARG A 8 -12.77 0.64 0.43
N ASN A 9 -11.57 0.39 0.96
CA ASN A 9 -10.59 1.44 1.25
C ASN A 9 -9.20 1.14 0.65
N GLU A 10 -9.15 0.64 -0.59
CA GLU A 10 -7.88 0.70 -1.32
C GLU A 10 -7.59 2.13 -1.76
N ASN A 11 -6.50 2.69 -1.26
CA ASN A 11 -5.95 3.96 -1.73
C ASN A 11 -5.34 3.74 -3.13
N MET A 12 -6.22 3.70 -4.14
CA MET A 12 -5.85 3.44 -5.53
C MET A 12 -4.91 4.50 -6.10
N ASP A 13 -5.01 5.74 -5.63
CA ASP A 13 -4.12 6.82 -6.03
C ASP A 13 -2.69 6.56 -5.56
N LEU A 14 -2.51 6.14 -4.30
CA LEU A 14 -1.22 5.73 -3.76
C LEU A 14 -0.62 4.55 -4.52
N LEU A 15 -1.44 3.54 -4.82
CA LEU A 15 -1.02 2.37 -5.61
C LEU A 15 -0.59 2.74 -7.03
N LEU A 16 -1.35 3.61 -7.69
CA LEU A 16 -1.03 4.10 -9.03
C LEU A 16 0.25 4.93 -9.03
N GLU A 17 0.46 5.76 -8.02
CA GLU A 17 1.70 6.52 -7.86
C GLU A 17 2.90 5.59 -7.65
N ILE A 18 2.80 4.60 -6.75
CA ILE A 18 3.84 3.58 -6.54
C ILE A 18 4.17 2.86 -7.85
N TYR A 19 3.15 2.46 -8.62
CA TYR A 19 3.33 1.81 -9.91
C TYR A 19 4.11 2.71 -10.90
N ASN A 20 3.68 3.97 -11.05
CA ASN A 20 4.30 4.92 -11.96
C ASN A 20 5.76 5.21 -11.57
N LEU A 21 6.06 5.33 -10.28
CA LEU A 21 7.43 5.55 -9.80
C LEU A 21 8.32 4.32 -10.05
N LYS A 22 7.80 3.09 -9.92
CA LYS A 22 8.54 1.87 -10.27
C LYS A 22 8.91 1.83 -11.75
N MET A 23 7.97 2.16 -12.63
CA MET A 23 8.21 2.25 -14.07
C MET A 23 9.27 3.32 -14.39
N THR A 24 9.17 4.48 -13.75
CA THR A 24 10.13 5.58 -13.91
C THR A 24 11.52 5.21 -13.43
N LEU A 25 11.65 4.52 -12.29
CA LEU A 25 12.95 4.03 -11.79
C LEU A 25 13.58 3.03 -12.74
N SER A 26 12.79 2.10 -13.28
CA SER A 26 13.30 1.12 -14.24
C SER A 26 13.89 1.81 -15.48
N ASP A 27 13.18 2.81 -16.00
CA ASP A 27 13.65 3.63 -17.11
C ASP A 27 14.94 4.40 -16.75
N LEU A 28 14.96 5.09 -15.61
CA LEU A 28 16.13 5.83 -15.14
C LEU A 28 17.34 4.95 -14.85
N TYR A 29 17.14 3.75 -14.30
CA TYR A 29 18.21 2.79 -14.08
C TYR A 29 18.88 2.42 -15.41
N SER A 30 18.08 2.12 -16.43
CA SER A 30 18.59 1.73 -17.74
C SER A 30 19.31 2.87 -18.48
N LYS A 31 18.85 4.12 -18.31
CA LYS A 31 19.35 5.28 -19.06
C LYS A 31 20.49 6.02 -18.36
N LYS A 32 20.38 6.21 -17.05
CA LYS A 32 21.27 7.07 -16.24
C LYS A 32 21.98 6.33 -15.12
N GLY A 33 21.55 5.10 -14.81
CA GLY A 33 22.11 4.28 -13.75
C GLY A 33 21.65 4.68 -12.34
N PRO A 34 21.95 3.84 -11.34
CA PRO A 34 21.46 4.01 -9.97
C PRO A 34 22.13 5.17 -9.21
N ALA A 35 23.30 5.63 -9.66
CA ALA A 35 24.00 6.76 -9.03
C ALA A 35 23.44 8.13 -9.47
N ASN A 36 22.48 8.16 -10.40
CA ASN A 36 21.85 9.40 -10.84
C ASN A 36 20.99 10.00 -9.71
N GLY A 37 21.10 11.32 -9.50
CA GLY A 37 20.36 12.01 -8.43
C GLY A 37 18.83 11.91 -8.53
N GLU A 38 18.26 11.89 -9.74
CA GLU A 38 16.82 11.69 -9.94
C GLU A 38 16.43 10.26 -9.56
N TYR A 39 17.22 9.25 -9.96
CA TYR A 39 16.99 7.86 -9.58
C TYR A 39 16.98 7.71 -8.06
N ILE A 40 17.99 8.27 -7.38
CA ILE A 40 18.08 8.23 -5.91
C ILE A 40 16.85 8.90 -5.28
N SER A 41 16.50 10.10 -5.74
CA SER A 41 15.36 10.85 -5.20
C SER A 41 14.04 10.08 -5.36
N ILE A 42 13.80 9.49 -6.53
CA ILE A 42 12.59 8.70 -6.79
C ILE A 42 12.60 7.40 -5.98
N SER A 43 13.76 6.75 -5.80
CA SER A 43 13.86 5.53 -4.99
C SER A 43 13.51 5.78 -3.52
N ILE A 44 13.94 6.92 -2.97
CA ILE A 44 13.58 7.35 -1.61
C ILE A 44 12.07 7.62 -1.52
N LYS A 45 11.51 8.35 -2.49
CA LYS A 45 10.06 8.60 -2.53
C LYS A 45 9.26 7.29 -2.59
N LEU A 46 9.69 6.36 -3.45
CA LEU A 46 9.03 5.06 -3.59
C LEU A 46 9.06 4.26 -2.28
N ASP A 47 10.19 4.25 -1.56
CA ASP A 47 10.31 3.58 -0.26
C ASP A 47 9.32 4.15 0.77
N LEU A 48 9.19 5.48 0.83
CA LEU A 48 8.23 6.15 1.72
C LEU A 48 6.78 5.78 1.39
N LEU A 49 6.41 5.80 0.11
CA LEU A 49 5.04 5.46 -0.31
C LEU A 49 4.71 3.97 -0.08
N LEU A 50 5.69 3.08 -0.29
CA LEU A 50 5.52 1.66 0.03
C LEU A 50 5.29 1.43 1.53
N LYS A 51 6.03 2.13 2.40
CA LYS A 51 5.82 2.09 3.85
C LYS A 51 4.42 2.56 4.22
N GLN A 52 3.99 3.71 3.68
CA GLN A 52 2.64 4.23 3.89
C GLN A 52 1.58 3.21 3.46
N TYR A 53 1.72 2.61 2.29
CA TYR A 53 0.77 1.61 1.80
C TYR A 53 0.70 0.38 2.71
N ILE A 54 1.84 -0.10 3.20
CA ILE A 54 1.90 -1.22 4.14
C ILE A 54 1.20 -0.85 5.47
N GLU A 55 1.45 0.34 6.00
CA GLU A 55 0.81 0.83 7.22
C GLU A 55 -0.72 0.96 7.07
N GLU A 56 -1.20 1.48 5.93
CA GLU A 56 -2.62 1.53 5.59
C GLU A 56 -3.23 0.11 5.57
N LYS A 57 -2.57 -0.85 4.92
CA LYS A 57 -3.04 -2.25 4.87
C LYS A 57 -3.03 -2.94 6.24
N MET A 58 -2.01 -2.69 7.06
CA MET A 58 -1.95 -3.25 8.42
C MET A 58 -3.05 -2.68 9.31
N THR A 59 -3.36 -1.39 9.17
CA THR A 59 -4.46 -0.75 9.89
C THR A 59 -5.80 -1.36 9.49
N MET A 60 -6.04 -1.50 8.18
CA MET A 60 -7.25 -2.15 7.67
C MET A 60 -7.41 -3.58 8.21
N LEU A 61 -6.35 -4.40 8.15
CA LEU A 61 -6.40 -5.77 8.67
C LEU A 61 -6.68 -5.83 10.17
N ASN A 62 -6.13 -4.90 10.95
CA ASN A 62 -6.39 -4.81 12.39
C ASN A 62 -7.85 -4.41 12.67
N ASP A 63 -8.40 -3.45 11.93
CA ASP A 63 -9.79 -3.04 12.05
C ASP A 63 -10.74 -4.20 11.71
N GLU A 64 -10.46 -4.94 10.63
CA GLU A 64 -11.20 -6.14 10.25
C GLU A 64 -11.15 -7.22 11.35
N LEU A 65 -9.97 -7.44 11.94
CA LEU A 65 -9.79 -8.38 13.05
C LEU A 65 -10.65 -7.99 14.26
N ILE A 66 -10.63 -6.71 14.64
CA ILE A 66 -11.40 -6.18 15.78
C ILE A 66 -12.90 -6.37 15.53
N GLU A 67 -13.40 -6.06 14.33
CA GLU A 67 -14.81 -6.23 13.99
C GLU A 67 -15.24 -7.70 14.01
N MET A 68 -14.41 -8.62 13.51
CA MET A 68 -14.67 -10.06 13.62
C MET A 68 -14.72 -10.54 15.07
N GLN A 69 -13.82 -10.05 15.93
CA GLN A 69 -13.81 -10.41 17.36
C GLN A 69 -15.08 -9.91 18.07
N LYS A 70 -15.54 -8.69 17.78
CA LYS A 70 -16.80 -8.16 18.33
C LYS A 70 -18.00 -9.02 17.95
N GLN A 71 -18.09 -9.42 16.67
CA GLN A 71 -19.18 -10.27 16.18
C GLN A 71 -19.21 -11.64 16.88
N ASN A 72 -18.05 -12.25 17.11
CA ASN A 72 -17.96 -13.53 17.82
C ASN A 72 -18.30 -13.41 19.31
N GLY A 73 -17.89 -12.32 19.98
CA GLY A 73 -18.23 -12.06 21.39
C GLY A 73 -19.73 -11.82 21.63
N LEU A 74 -20.42 -11.17 20.69
CA LEU A 74 -21.87 -10.94 20.72
C LEU A 74 -22.70 -12.21 20.47
N SER A 75 -22.13 -13.23 19.83
CA SER A 75 -22.82 -14.50 19.54
C SER A 75 -22.77 -15.53 20.68
N ALA A 76 -22.05 -15.23 21.76
CA ALA A 76 -21.89 -16.11 22.93
C ALA A 76 -22.69 -15.66 24.17
N SER A 77 -23.54 -14.63 24.04
CA SER A 77 -24.46 -14.12 25.07
C SER A 77 -25.91 -14.35 24.65
#